data_AF-A0A938A4E9-F1
#
_entry.id   AF-A0A938A4E9-F1
#
_cell.length_a   1.000
_cell.length_b   1.000
_cell.length_c   1.000
_cell.angle_alpha   90.00
_cell.angle_beta   90.00
_cell.angle_gamma   90.00
#
_symmetry.space_group_name_H-M   'P 1'
#
loop_
_entity.id
_entity.type
_entity.pdbx_description
1 polymer ?
#
loop_
_entity_poly.entity_id
_entity_poly.type
_entity_poly.pdbx_seq_one_letter_code
_entity_poly.pdbx_strand_id
1 'polypeptide(L)'
;AVFILLPITPTSVLIFSAVMGALWLATVPLTSGLVAHIYGIRYMGTLYGFVFLSHQIGGFLGVWLGGKMFDITGDYTLVWWIGVGVGAFSALVHLPIREKPWAAKPA
;
A
#
# COMPACT_ATOMS: atom_id res chain seq x y z
N ALA A 1 -3.40 -2.53 -13.26
CA ALA A 1 -3.00 -2.88 -14.64
C ALA A 1 -4.18 -2.79 -15.61
N VAL A 2 -5.26 -3.58 -15.42
CA VAL A 2 -6.40 -3.66 -16.36
C VAL A 2 -6.97 -2.28 -16.77
N PHE A 3 -7.17 -1.37 -15.81
CA PHE A 3 -7.68 -0.02 -16.11
C PHE A 3 -6.80 0.79 -17.07
N ILE A 4 -5.47 0.64 -16.99
CA ILE A 4 -4.50 1.35 -17.85
C ILE A 4 -4.47 0.74 -19.26
N LEU A 5 -4.78 -0.56 -19.38
CA LEU A 5 -4.78 -1.30 -20.65
C LEU A 5 -6.10 -1.12 -21.42
N LEU A 6 -7.16 -0.66 -20.76
CA LEU A 6 -8.46 -0.42 -21.37
C LEU A 6 -8.63 1.06 -21.73
N PRO A 7 -9.50 1.39 -22.71
CA PRO A 7 -9.82 2.77 -23.01
C PRO A 7 -10.36 3.53 -21.79
N ILE A 8 -9.87 4.76 -21.60
CA ILE A 8 -10.35 5.66 -20.54
C ILE A 8 -11.70 6.24 -20.99
N THR A 9 -12.78 5.69 -20.43
CA THR A 9 -14.17 6.08 -20.68
C THR A 9 -14.84 6.37 -19.35
N PRO A 10 -15.95 7.14 -19.31
CA PRO A 10 -16.69 7.37 -18.08
C PRO A 10 -17.04 6.06 -17.34
N THR A 11 -17.46 5.04 -18.08
CA THR A 11 -17.79 3.72 -17.53
C THR A 11 -16.58 3.02 -16.92
N SER A 12 -15.43 2.98 -17.61
CA SER A 12 -14.22 2.33 -17.07
C SER A 12 -13.68 3.05 -15.84
N VAL A 13 -13.77 4.39 -15.81
CA VAL A 13 -13.40 5.21 -14.65
C VAL A 13 -14.32 4.91 -13.45
N LEU A 14 -15.64 4.84 -13.65
CA LEU A 14 -16.58 4.54 -12.56
C LEU A 14 -16.38 3.14 -11.99
N ILE A 15 -16.19 2.13 -12.84
CA ILE A 15 -15.90 0.76 -12.40
C ILE A 15 -14.59 0.71 -11.61
N PHE A 16 -13.53 1.31 -12.14
CA PHE A 16 -12.25 1.40 -11.45
C PHE A 16 -12.38 2.10 -10.09
N SER A 17 -13.09 3.23 -10.05
CA SER A 17 -13.28 4.01 -8.81
C SER A 17 -14.07 3.23 -7.76
N ALA A 18 -15.10 2.48 -8.16
CA ALA A 18 -15.85 1.62 -7.25
C ALA A 18 -14.97 0.51 -6.65
N VAL A 19 -14.16 -0.15 -7.49
CA VAL A 19 -13.22 -1.20 -7.05
C VAL A 19 -12.16 -0.62 -6.12
N MET A 20 -11.53 0.50 -6.49
CA MET A 20 -10.54 1.15 -5.64
C MET A 20 -11.13 1.67 -4.33
N GLY A 21 -12.36 2.19 -4.35
CA GLY A 21 -13.08 2.60 -3.16
C GLY A 21 -13.32 1.44 -2.20
N ALA A 22 -13.71 0.27 -2.71
CA ALA A 22 -13.85 -0.94 -1.91
C ALA A 22 -12.52 -1.43 -1.32
N LEU A 23 -11.40 -1.22 -2.01
CA LEU A 23 -10.06 -1.65 -1.58
C LEU A 23 -9.31 -0.61 -0.74
N TRP A 24 -9.81 0.63 -0.64
CA TRP A 24 -9.08 1.77 -0.07
C TRP A 24 -8.52 1.51 1.34
N LEU A 25 -9.29 0.86 2.22
CA LEU A 25 -8.87 0.53 3.59
C LEU A 25 -8.46 -0.93 3.76
N ALA A 26 -8.28 -1.70 2.69
CA ALA A 26 -8.06 -3.15 2.82
C ALA A 26 -6.82 -3.50 3.67
N THR A 27 -5.77 -2.67 3.68
CA THR A 27 -4.50 -3.00 4.33
C THR A 27 -4.30 -2.37 5.70
N VAL A 28 -5.00 -1.26 6.03
CA VAL A 28 -4.74 -0.50 7.28
C VAL A 28 -5.19 -1.28 8.53
N PRO A 29 -6.43 -1.78 8.62
CA PRO A 29 -6.88 -2.57 9.78
C PRO A 29 -6.18 -3.92 9.86
N LEU A 30 -5.88 -4.56 8.71
CA LEU A 30 -5.19 -5.85 8.68
C LEU A 30 -3.75 -5.74 9.18
N THR A 31 -2.99 -4.73 8.73
CA THR A 31 -1.61 -4.53 9.18
C THR A 31 -1.55 -4.22 10.68
N SER A 32 -2.41 -3.31 11.17
CA SER A 32 -2.47 -2.97 12.58
C SER A 32 -2.92 -4.16 13.45
N GLY A 33 -3.93 -4.91 12.99
CA GLY A 33 -4.37 -6.15 13.63
C GLY A 33 -3.28 -7.21 13.69
N LEU A 34 -2.51 -7.38 12.61
CA LEU A 34 -1.41 -8.35 12.55
C LEU A 34 -0.25 -7.97 13.47
N VAL A 35 0.10 -6.68 13.56
CA VAL A 35 1.11 -6.19 14.51
C VAL A 35 0.67 -6.49 15.95
N ALA A 36 -0.59 -6.21 16.28
CA ALA A 36 -1.15 -6.50 17.60
C ALA A 36 -1.21 -8.01 17.88
N HIS A 37 -1.52 -8.84 16.88
CA HIS A 37 -1.61 -10.29 17.00
C HIS A 37 -0.23 -10.94 17.20
N ILE A 38 0.77 -10.52 16.42
CA ILE A 38 2.12 -11.09 16.48
C ILE A 38 2.89 -10.59 17.70
N TYR A 39 2.88 -9.28 17.98
CA TYR A 39 3.74 -8.66 18.99
C TYR A 39 3.01 -8.25 20.27
N GLY A 40 1.68 -8.32 20.29
CA GLY A 40 0.87 -7.89 21.43
C GLY A 40 0.69 -6.38 21.53
N ILE A 41 -0.31 -5.97 22.32
CA ILE A 41 -0.72 -4.56 22.46
C ILE A 41 0.37 -3.72 23.16
N ARG A 42 1.22 -4.34 23.99
CA ARG A 42 2.29 -3.65 24.74
C ARG A 42 3.25 -2.88 23.83
N TYR A 43 3.60 -3.43 22.66
CA TYR A 43 4.54 -2.81 21.72
C TYR A 43 3.85 -2.07 20.57
N MET A 44 2.50 -2.01 20.58
CA MET A 44 1.70 -1.50 19.48
C MET A 44 2.04 -0.05 19.13
N GLY A 45 2.18 0.82 20.12
CA GLY A 45 2.47 2.24 19.89
C GLY A 45 3.76 2.46 19.09
N THR A 46 4.83 1.78 19.48
CA THR A 46 6.14 1.90 18.81
C THR A 46 6.14 1.25 17.43
N LEU A 47 5.68 -0.01 17.33
CA LEU A 47 5.71 -0.75 16.07
C LEU A 47 4.76 -0.14 15.03
N TYR A 48 3.55 0.24 15.44
CA TYR A 48 2.63 0.93 14.54
C TYR A 48 3.09 2.35 14.23
N GLY A 49 3.79 3.02 15.15
CA GLY A 49 4.45 4.30 14.87
C GLY A 49 5.47 4.20 13.72
N PHE A 50 6.27 3.13 13.68
CA PHE A 50 7.16 2.87 12.55
C PHE A 50 6.39 2.60 11.26
N VAL A 51 5.34 1.77 11.30
CA VAL A 51 4.48 1.52 10.13
C VAL A 51 3.90 2.83 9.59
N PHE A 52 3.40 3.69 10.47
CA PHE A 52 2.81 4.98 10.10
C PHE A 52 3.86 5.94 9.52
N LEU A 53 5.05 6.04 10.12
CA LEU A 53 6.13 6.84 9.57
C LEU A 53 6.53 6.37 8.16
N SER A 54 6.68 5.06 7.95
CA SER A 54 6.95 4.49 6.63
C SER A 54 5.85 4.83 5.63
N HIS A 55 4.58 4.81 6.06
CA HIS A 55 3.46 5.26 5.23
C HIS A 55 3.59 6.73 4.83
N GLN A 56 3.94 7.62 5.76
CA GLN A 56 4.13 9.05 5.47
C GLN A 56 5.28 9.30 4.49
N ILE A 57 6.40 8.59 4.64
CA ILE A 57 7.52 8.65 3.69
C ILE A 57 7.07 8.19 2.30
N GLY A 58 6.35 7.07 2.23
CA GLY A 58 5.79 6.57 0.97
C GLY A 58 4.81 7.54 0.33
N GLY A 59 3.92 8.15 1.10
CA GLY A 59 2.96 9.15 0.62
C GLY A 59 3.65 10.40 0.09
N PHE A 60 4.66 10.91 0.80
CA PHE A 60 5.48 12.04 0.35
C PHE A 60 6.20 11.71 -0.97
N LEU A 61 6.94 10.60 -1.01
CA LEU A 61 7.69 10.20 -2.20
C LEU A 61 6.77 9.92 -3.39
N GLY A 62 5.62 9.28 -3.16
CA GLY A 62 4.64 8.98 -4.20
C GLY A 62 4.09 10.23 -4.88
N VAL A 63 3.63 11.21 -4.09
CA VAL A 63 3.09 12.46 -4.64
C VAL A 63 4.19 13.32 -5.27
N TRP A 64 5.34 13.45 -4.60
CA TRP A 64 6.46 14.27 -5.10
C TRP A 64 7.05 13.71 -6.40
N LEU A 65 7.35 12.41 -6.45
CA LEU A 65 7.82 11.76 -7.68
C LEU A 65 6.75 11.79 -8.77
N GLY A 66 5.48 11.62 -8.42
CA GLY A 66 4.37 11.72 -9.36
C GLY A 66 4.32 13.08 -10.07
N GLY A 67 4.41 14.17 -9.30
CA GLY A 67 4.48 15.53 -9.85
C GLY A 67 5.72 15.74 -10.73
N LYS A 68 6.90 15.35 -10.23
CA LYS A 68 8.15 15.49 -11.00
C LYS A 68 8.16 14.70 -12.30
N MET A 69 7.57 13.49 -12.31
CA MET A 69 7.48 12.68 -13.52
C MET A 69 6.53 13.31 -14.54
N PHE A 70 5.41 13.89 -14.11
CA PHE A 70 4.53 14.63 -15.00
C PHE A 70 5.23 15.84 -15.62
N ASP A 71 5.97 16.62 -14.82
CA ASP A 71 6.72 17.79 -15.31
C ASP A 71 7.75 17.42 -16.40
N ILE A 72 8.33 16.22 -16.33
CA ILE A 72 9.37 15.74 -17.26
C ILE A 72 8.76 15.09 -18.50
N THR A 73 7.71 14.27 -18.33
CA THR A 73 7.17 13.39 -19.38
C THR A 73 5.92 13.96 -20.06
N GLY A 74 5.23 14.91 -19.41
CA GLY A 74 3.96 15.46 -19.87
C GLY A 74 2.75 14.55 -19.66
N ASP A 75 2.92 13.36 -19.07
CA ASP A 75 1.82 12.44 -18.78
C ASP A 75 2.04 11.65 -17.46
N TYR A 76 1.04 10.84 -17.08
CA TYR A 76 1.09 10.01 -15.88
C TYR A 76 1.32 8.53 -16.16
N THR A 77 1.52 8.13 -17.42
CA THR A 77 1.61 6.72 -17.84
C THR A 77 2.68 5.98 -17.04
N LEU A 78 3.85 6.59 -16.89
CA LEU A 78 4.96 6.00 -16.11
C LEU A 78 4.60 5.88 -14.63
N VAL A 79 3.95 6.89 -14.04
CA VAL A 79 3.52 6.90 -12.63
C VAL A 79 2.56 5.74 -12.36
N TRP A 80 1.62 5.50 -13.28
CA TRP A 80 0.68 4.39 -13.20
C TRP A 80 1.38 3.03 -13.21
N TRP A 81 2.36 2.82 -14.09
CA TRP A 81 3.10 1.56 -14.14
C TRP A 81 4.01 1.34 -12.92
N ILE A 82 4.63 2.40 -12.40
CA ILE A 82 5.36 2.34 -11.12
C ILE A 82 4.41 1.91 -10.00
N GLY A 83 3.21 2.50 -9.93
CA GLY A 83 2.19 2.12 -8.94
C GLY A 83 1.80 0.64 -9.03
N VAL A 84 1.60 0.12 -10.25
CA VAL A 84 1.34 -1.31 -10.48
C VAL A 84 2.51 -2.17 -10.00
N GLY A 85 3.74 -1.80 -10.34
CA GLY A 85 4.95 -2.53 -9.94
C GLY A 85 5.15 -2.57 -8.43
N VAL A 86 5.00 -1.43 -7.75
CA VAL A 86 5.09 -1.33 -6.29
C VAL A 86 3.98 -2.14 -5.60
N GLY A 87 2.76 -2.11 -6.13
CA GLY A 87 1.65 -2.93 -5.62
C GLY A 87 1.92 -4.43 -5.75
N ALA A 88 2.42 -4.88 -6.90
CA ALA A 88 2.80 -6.29 -7.10
C ALA A 88 3.96 -6.70 -6.18
N PHE A 89 4.99 -5.87 -6.07
CA PHE A 89 6.09 -6.09 -5.14
C PHE A 89 5.61 -6.20 -3.70
N SER A 90 4.72 -5.29 -3.28
CA SER A 90 4.08 -5.33 -1.96
C SER A 90 3.39 -6.68 -1.72
N ALA A 91 2.55 -7.15 -2.64
CA ALA A 91 1.89 -8.44 -2.51
C ALA A 91 2.91 -9.58 -2.31
N LEU A 92 3.98 -9.62 -3.11
CA LEU A 92 5.02 -10.66 -3.03
C LEU A 92 5.76 -10.65 -1.69
N VAL A 93 6.16 -9.49 -1.18
CA VAL A 93 6.91 -9.41 0.09
C VAL A 93 6.05 -9.73 1.31
N HIS A 94 4.72 -9.67 1.18
CA HIS A 94 3.80 -10.07 2.26
C HIS A 94 3.51 -11.57 2.30
N LEU A 95 3.67 -12.31 1.18
CA LEU A 95 3.46 -13.77 1.14
C LEU A 95 4.23 -14.60 2.19
N PRO A 96 5.51 -14.31 2.53
CA PRO A 96 6.25 -15.10 3.51
C PRO A 96 5.94 -14.75 4.98
N ILE A 97 5.06 -13.78 5.25
CA ILE A 97 4.77 -13.35 6.62
C ILE A 97 4.10 -14.49 7.39
N ARG A 98 4.65 -14.79 8.57
CA ARG A 98 4.10 -15.82 9.47
C ARG A 98 3.22 -15.16 10.52
N GLU A 99 1.92 -15.43 10.45
CA GLU A 99 0.91 -14.85 11.33
C GLU A 99 0.81 -15.57 12.69
N LYS A 100 1.94 -16.06 13.22
CA LYS A 100 1.96 -16.72 14.53
C LYS A 100 2.34 -15.71 15.60
N PRO A 101 1.69 -15.74 16.78
CA PRO A 101 2.13 -14.94 17.93
C PRO A 101 3.61 -15.16 18.21
N TRP A 102 4.33 -14.06 18.51
CA TRP A 102 5.71 -14.12 18.94
C TRP A 102 5.76 -14.84 20.28
N ALA A 103 6.27 -16.08 20.28
CA ALA A 103 6.51 -16.82 21.50
C ALA A 103 7.61 -16.09 22.28
N ALA A 104 7.23 -15.30 23.27
CA ALA A 104 8.17 -14.80 24.25
C ALA A 104 8.85 -16.01 24.87
N LYS A 105 10.16 -16.18 24.65
CA LYS A 105 10.95 -17.06 25.52
C LYS A 105 10.72 -16.56 26.95
N PRO A 106 10.42 -17.45 27.92
CA PRO A 106 10.39 -17.04 29.32
C PRO A 106 11.71 -16.32 29.65
N ALA A 107 11.60 -15.17 30.32
CA ALA A 107 12.75 -14.44 30.83
C ALA A 107 13.55 -15.28 31.82
#